data_AF-A0A960Y3D8-F1
#
_entry.id   AF-A0A960Y3D8-F1
#
_cell.length_a   1.000
_cell.length_b   1.000
_cell.length_c   1.000
_cell.angle_alpha   90.00
_cell.angle_beta   90.00
_cell.angle_gamma   90.00
#
_symmetry.space_group_name_H-M   'P 1'
#
loop_
_entity.id
_entity.type
_entity.pdbx_description
1 polymer ?
#
loop_
_entity_poly.entity_id
_entity_poly.type
_entity_poly.pdbx_seq_one_letter_code
_entity_poly.pdbx_strand_id
1 'polypeptide(L)'
;MLRKTTESLNYNRLMSRTITGILLFILSLSLSCSSKDTKEVPISSESKTSQNSGVNPFRNNPEAIEEGRNQFMQFCAACHGREAKGLIGPDLTDSTWLHGNTDQMVFENISHGIPIENMKLNRGPCPPHKNSLGSEKIHKIVAWIASINPDLTSQ
;
A
#
# COMPACT_ATOMS: atom_id res chain seq x y z
N MET A 1 28.61 35.97 49.35
CA MET A 1 28.18 35.29 48.12
C MET A 1 26.66 35.17 48.14
N LEU A 2 26.00 35.89 47.25
CA LEU A 2 24.54 36.08 47.20
C LEU A 2 23.91 35.20 46.10
N ARG A 3 22.65 34.83 46.36
CA ARG A 3 21.53 34.52 45.44
C ARG A 3 20.97 33.09 45.58
N LYS A 4 19.96 32.99 46.46
CA LYS A 4 18.81 32.08 46.29
C LYS A 4 17.63 32.96 45.88
N THR A 5 17.03 32.74 44.71
CA THR A 5 15.66 33.18 44.39
C THR A 5 15.16 32.54 43.08
N THR A 6 13.91 32.05 43.15
CA THR A 6 12.86 32.05 42.11
C THR A 6 12.96 31.12 40.89
N GLU A 7 12.36 29.94 40.99
CA GLU A 7 12.01 29.11 39.81
C GLU A 7 10.63 28.39 39.91
N SER A 8 9.74 28.81 40.82
CA SER A 8 8.43 28.12 41.02
C SER A 8 7.18 28.94 40.68
N LEU A 9 7.32 30.10 40.02
CA LEU A 9 6.20 31.00 39.73
C LEU A 9 5.98 31.21 38.23
N ASN A 10 5.85 30.14 37.43
CA ASN A 10 5.41 30.31 36.04
C ASN A 10 4.69 29.11 35.39
N TYR A 11 3.96 28.31 36.15
CA TYR A 11 3.07 27.27 35.60
C TYR A 11 1.58 27.65 35.71
N ASN A 12 1.19 28.30 36.81
CA ASN A 12 -0.23 28.55 37.12
C ASN A 12 -0.84 29.77 36.41
N ARG A 13 -0.06 30.58 35.68
CA ARG A 13 -0.58 31.71 34.88
C ARG A 13 -0.82 31.38 33.40
N LEU A 14 -0.25 30.28 32.89
CA LEU A 14 -0.40 29.91 31.48
C LEU A 14 -1.63 29.04 31.21
N MET A 15 -2.11 28.27 32.20
CA MET A 15 -3.29 27.39 32.05
C MET A 15 -4.64 28.10 32.30
N SER A 16 -4.63 29.33 32.81
CA SER A 16 -5.86 30.07 33.17
C SER A 16 -6.40 30.97 32.06
N ARG A 17 -5.71 31.10 30.91
CA ARG A 17 -6.08 32.05 29.84
C ARG A 17 -6.60 31.41 28.55
N THR A 18 -6.61 30.08 28.44
CA THR A 18 -7.05 29.36 27.23
C THR A 18 -8.38 28.63 27.41
N ILE A 19 -8.75 28.27 28.64
CA ILE A 19 -9.97 27.50 28.93
C ILE A 19 -11.24 28.37 28.84
N THR A 20 -11.16 29.66 29.17
CA THR A 20 -12.29 30.61 29.09
C THR A 20 -12.62 31.09 27.66
N GLY A 21 -11.71 30.88 26.68
CA GLY A 21 -11.92 31.29 25.29
C GLY A 21 -12.56 30.21 24.41
N ILE A 22 -12.39 28.93 24.76
CA ILE A 22 -12.91 27.81 23.96
C ILE A 22 -14.37 27.51 24.32
N LEU A 23 -14.80 27.75 25.57
CA LEU A 23 -16.18 27.49 26.01
C LEU A 23 -17.22 28.49 25.45
N LEU A 24 -16.81 29.67 24.98
CA LEU A 24 -17.71 30.69 24.39
C LEU A 24 -17.83 30.61 22.86
N PHE A 25 -17.03 29.77 22.19
CA PHE A 25 -17.16 29.54 20.74
C PHE A 25 -18.17 28.44 20.41
N ILE A 26 -18.58 27.64 21.40
CA ILE A 26 -19.45 26.45 21.23
C ILE A 26 -20.94 26.75 21.48
N LEU A 27 -21.31 28.03 21.67
CA LEU A 27 -22.67 28.46 22.00
C LEU A 27 -23.27 29.42 20.95
N SER A 28 -22.98 29.22 19.66
CA SER A 28 -23.60 30.03 18.59
C SER A 28 -23.99 29.29 17.31
N LEU A 29 -23.91 27.95 17.25
CA LEU A 29 -24.29 27.23 16.03
C LEU A 29 -25.40 26.21 16.25
N SER A 30 -26.56 26.72 16.64
CA SER A 30 -27.85 26.04 16.51
C SER A 30 -28.85 26.96 15.84
N LEU A 31 -28.81 27.08 14.50
CA LEU A 31 -30.00 27.20 13.62
C LEU A 31 -29.62 27.26 12.13
N SER A 32 -29.64 26.11 11.47
CA SER A 32 -30.16 25.99 10.09
C SER A 32 -30.28 24.51 9.75
N CYS A 33 -31.42 23.94 10.10
CA CYS A 33 -31.93 22.79 9.39
C CYS A 33 -32.40 23.31 8.02
N SER A 34 -31.62 23.09 6.96
CA SER A 34 -32.04 23.29 5.58
C SER A 34 -31.82 21.99 4.84
N SER A 35 -32.91 21.24 4.69
CA SER A 35 -33.03 20.04 3.87
C SER A 35 -32.55 20.34 2.45
N LYS A 36 -31.42 19.74 2.06
CA LYS A 36 -31.05 19.57 0.66
C LYS A 36 -30.65 18.13 0.46
N ASP A 37 -31.60 17.39 -0.08
CA ASP A 37 -31.49 16.16 -0.86
C ASP A 37 -30.28 15.27 -0.53
N THR A 38 -30.56 14.27 0.30
CA THR A 38 -29.84 13.02 0.34
C THR A 38 -29.71 12.45 -1.08
N LYS A 39 -28.59 12.71 -1.74
CA LYS A 39 -27.94 11.66 -2.50
C LYS A 39 -27.05 10.90 -1.54
N GLU A 40 -27.69 10.14 -0.66
CA GLU A 40 -27.05 8.92 -0.19
C GLU A 40 -26.69 8.13 -1.46
N VAL A 41 -25.41 7.86 -1.64
CA VAL A 41 -25.00 6.69 -2.41
C VAL A 41 -24.87 5.59 -1.35
N PRO A 42 -25.96 4.86 -1.02
CA PRO A 42 -25.77 3.58 -0.39
C PRO A 42 -25.21 2.64 -1.46
N ILE A 43 -24.61 1.52 -1.01
CA ILE A 43 -24.07 0.41 -1.79
C ILE A 43 -22.54 0.57 -2.02
N SER A 44 -21.60 -0.03 -1.29
CA SER A 44 -21.60 -1.33 -0.58
C SER A 44 -22.44 -2.40 -1.29
N SER A 45 -21.92 -2.90 -2.42
CA SER A 45 -22.39 -4.02 -3.26
C SER A 45 -22.67 -3.58 -4.72
N GLU A 46 -21.70 -3.35 -5.58
CA GLU A 46 -21.06 -4.47 -6.30
C GLU A 46 -20.13 -3.89 -7.38
N SER A 47 -18.82 -4.07 -7.22
CA SER A 47 -17.95 -4.36 -8.37
C SER A 47 -17.88 -5.88 -8.59
N LYS A 48 -19.03 -6.56 -8.46
CA LYS A 48 -19.21 -7.91 -9.01
C LYS A 48 -19.46 -7.79 -10.50
N THR A 49 -18.42 -7.42 -11.24
CA THR A 49 -18.31 -7.65 -12.70
C THR A 49 -16.86 -7.73 -13.17
N SER A 50 -15.92 -8.03 -12.27
CA SER A 50 -14.57 -8.50 -12.63
C SER A 50 -13.89 -9.25 -11.48
N GLN A 51 -14.60 -10.14 -10.79
CA GLN A 51 -14.03 -10.91 -9.67
C GLN A 51 -14.03 -12.42 -9.94
N ASN A 52 -13.83 -12.80 -11.21
CA ASN A 52 -13.56 -14.19 -11.59
C ASN A 52 -12.78 -14.33 -12.92
N SER A 53 -12.10 -13.27 -13.36
CA SER A 53 -11.41 -13.26 -14.65
C SER A 53 -9.93 -13.66 -14.55
N GLY A 54 -9.35 -13.83 -13.36
CA GLY A 54 -7.90 -14.09 -13.20
C GLY A 54 -6.99 -12.92 -13.64
N VAL A 55 -7.58 -11.84 -14.18
CA VAL A 55 -6.89 -10.66 -14.72
C VAL A 55 -6.63 -9.64 -13.62
N ASN A 56 -5.43 -9.04 -13.63
CA ASN A 56 -5.09 -7.94 -12.74
C ASN A 56 -5.88 -6.66 -13.07
N PRO A 57 -6.64 -6.07 -12.12
CA PRO A 57 -7.47 -4.89 -12.35
C PRO A 57 -6.67 -3.59 -12.61
N PHE A 58 -5.38 -3.57 -12.30
CA PHE A 58 -4.50 -2.41 -12.49
C PHE A 58 -3.64 -2.51 -13.76
N ARG A 59 -3.85 -3.55 -14.57
CA ARG A 59 -3.10 -3.72 -15.81
C ARG A 59 -3.31 -2.52 -16.72
N ASN A 60 -2.22 -2.00 -17.28
CA ASN A 60 -2.20 -0.81 -18.15
C ASN A 60 -2.65 0.53 -17.51
N ASN A 61 -2.85 0.60 -16.18
CA ASN A 61 -3.10 1.86 -15.50
C ASN A 61 -1.74 2.53 -15.16
N PRO A 62 -1.39 3.69 -15.77
CA PRO A 62 -0.07 4.29 -15.59
C PRO A 62 0.26 4.71 -14.15
N GLU A 63 -0.74 5.21 -13.40
CA GLU A 63 -0.57 5.60 -12.00
C GLU A 63 -0.30 4.36 -11.14
N ALA A 64 -1.09 3.31 -11.32
CA ALA A 64 -0.92 2.05 -10.60
C ALA A 64 0.42 1.36 -10.93
N ILE A 65 0.88 1.44 -12.18
CA ILE A 65 2.18 0.94 -12.62
C ILE A 65 3.32 1.71 -11.92
N GLU A 66 3.23 3.04 -11.84
CA GLU A 66 4.24 3.85 -11.17
C GLU A 66 4.27 3.60 -9.66
N GLU A 67 3.11 3.48 -9.01
CA GLU A 67 3.03 3.06 -7.62
C GLU A 67 3.60 1.65 -7.41
N GLY A 68 3.29 0.72 -8.31
CA GLY A 68 3.82 -0.64 -8.34
C GLY A 68 5.34 -0.66 -8.41
N ARG A 69 5.94 0.18 -9.26
CA ARG A 69 7.39 0.37 -9.35
C ARG A 69 7.97 0.82 -8.01
N ASN A 70 7.33 1.79 -7.35
CA ASN A 70 7.79 2.32 -6.07
C ASN A 70 7.70 1.26 -4.95
N GLN A 71 6.68 0.40 -4.96
CA GLN A 71 6.61 -0.73 -4.04
C GLN A 71 7.67 -1.79 -4.37
N PHE A 72 7.87 -2.13 -5.65
CA PHE A 72 8.91 -3.08 -6.07
C PHE A 72 10.30 -2.65 -5.61
N MET A 73 10.63 -1.35 -5.74
CA MET A 73 11.91 -0.81 -5.29
C MET A 73 12.15 -0.97 -3.77
N GLN A 74 11.08 -0.92 -2.97
CA GLN A 74 11.17 -1.03 -1.51
C GLN A 74 11.21 -2.48 -1.04
N PHE A 75 10.47 -3.38 -1.68
CA PHE A 75 10.23 -4.73 -1.16
C PHE A 75 10.93 -5.84 -1.96
N CYS A 76 11.22 -5.62 -3.25
CA CYS A 76 11.64 -6.68 -4.16
C CYS A 76 13.04 -6.46 -4.75
N ALA A 77 13.44 -5.20 -4.97
CA ALA A 77 14.67 -4.86 -5.66
C ALA A 77 15.96 -5.35 -4.97
N ALA A 78 15.93 -5.57 -3.65
CA ALA A 78 17.07 -6.15 -2.92
C ALA A 78 17.42 -7.57 -3.41
N CYS A 79 16.42 -8.33 -3.87
CA CYS A 79 16.60 -9.70 -4.35
C CYS A 79 16.55 -9.79 -5.88
N HIS A 80 15.73 -8.99 -6.54
CA HIS A 80 15.51 -9.05 -8.00
C HIS A 80 16.23 -7.93 -8.78
N GLY A 81 16.96 -7.04 -8.10
CA GLY A 81 17.62 -5.90 -8.71
C GLY A 81 16.66 -4.75 -9.04
N ARG A 82 17.19 -3.53 -9.20
CA ARG A 82 16.38 -2.33 -9.48
C ARG A 82 15.67 -2.37 -10.84
N GLU A 83 16.29 -3.06 -11.80
CA GLU A 83 15.73 -3.27 -13.15
C GLU A 83 14.95 -4.58 -13.27
N ALA A 84 14.72 -5.28 -12.15
CA ALA A 84 14.12 -6.61 -12.10
C ALA A 84 14.90 -7.72 -12.85
N LYS A 85 16.17 -7.47 -13.23
CA LYS A 85 17.04 -8.40 -13.97
C LYS A 85 17.70 -9.50 -13.13
N GLY A 86 17.29 -9.64 -11.88
CA GLY A 86 17.79 -10.66 -10.96
C GLY A 86 19.07 -10.26 -10.22
N LEU A 87 19.21 -10.82 -9.02
CA LEU A 87 20.42 -10.78 -8.19
C LEU A 87 20.49 -12.11 -7.41
N ILE A 88 19.75 -12.17 -6.32
CA ILE A 88 19.53 -13.38 -5.49
C ILE A 88 18.33 -14.15 -6.05
N GLY A 89 17.26 -13.42 -6.39
CA GLY A 89 16.09 -13.92 -7.09
C GLY A 89 16.26 -13.90 -8.62
N PRO A 90 15.36 -14.57 -9.36
CA PRO A 90 15.35 -14.58 -10.83
C PRO A 90 15.32 -13.19 -11.47
N ASP A 91 15.76 -13.15 -12.73
CA ASP A 91 15.33 -12.14 -13.68
C ASP A 91 13.81 -12.28 -13.91
N LEU A 92 13.08 -11.18 -13.76
CA LEU A 92 11.64 -11.08 -13.97
C LEU A 92 11.28 -10.41 -15.30
N THR A 93 12.29 -10.09 -16.11
CA THR A 93 12.18 -9.46 -17.43
C THR A 93 12.46 -10.44 -18.58
N ASP A 94 12.96 -11.64 -18.26
CA ASP A 94 13.17 -12.71 -19.23
C ASP A 94 11.89 -13.50 -19.52
N SER A 95 12.00 -14.43 -20.48
CA SER A 95 10.90 -15.31 -20.89
C SER A 95 10.73 -16.54 -20.00
N THR A 96 11.58 -16.72 -18.97
CA THR A 96 11.70 -17.97 -18.21
C THR A 96 11.02 -17.87 -16.85
N TRP A 97 9.76 -18.30 -16.80
CA TRP A 97 8.97 -18.31 -15.57
C TRP A 97 9.01 -19.64 -14.83
N LEU A 98 9.66 -19.64 -13.66
CA LEU A 98 9.83 -20.85 -12.84
C LEU A 98 8.54 -21.25 -12.10
N HIS A 99 7.72 -20.28 -11.70
CA HIS A 99 6.58 -20.50 -10.81
C HIS A 99 5.27 -19.98 -11.41
N GLY A 100 5.17 -19.98 -12.74
CA GLY A 100 4.02 -19.47 -13.49
C GLY A 100 4.18 -18.03 -13.92
N ASN A 101 3.57 -17.70 -15.07
CA ASN A 101 3.71 -16.41 -15.75
C ASN A 101 2.39 -15.65 -15.90
N THR A 102 1.32 -16.06 -15.21
CA THR A 102 0.04 -15.35 -15.25
C THR A 102 -0.05 -14.34 -14.11
N ASP A 103 -0.84 -13.28 -14.30
CA ASP A 103 -1.13 -12.28 -13.26
C ASP A 103 -1.53 -12.93 -11.92
N GLN A 104 -2.42 -13.92 -11.97
CA GLN A 104 -2.87 -14.64 -10.78
C GLN A 104 -1.72 -15.42 -10.13
N MET A 105 -0.93 -16.17 -10.89
CA MET A 105 0.16 -16.98 -10.33
C MET A 105 1.23 -16.08 -9.68
N VAL A 106 1.59 -14.98 -10.32
CA VAL A 106 2.57 -14.04 -9.75
C VAL A 106 2.01 -13.33 -8.53
N PHE A 107 0.73 -12.95 -8.54
CA PHE A 107 0.06 -12.42 -7.36
C PHE A 107 0.11 -13.42 -6.18
N GLU A 108 -0.20 -14.70 -6.43
CA GLU A 108 -0.17 -15.73 -5.40
C GLU A 108 1.24 -15.97 -4.86
N ASN A 109 2.25 -16.03 -5.75
CA ASN A 109 3.65 -16.16 -5.38
C ASN A 109 4.14 -15.00 -4.51
N ILE A 110 3.77 -13.75 -4.81
CA ILE A 110 4.15 -12.60 -3.99
C ILE A 110 3.35 -12.60 -2.66
N SER A 111 2.08 -12.96 -2.71
CA SER A 111 1.20 -12.96 -1.53
C SER A 111 1.64 -13.98 -0.48
N HIS A 112 1.84 -15.21 -0.92
CA HIS A 112 2.06 -16.36 -0.03
C HIS A 112 3.52 -16.79 0.02
N GLY A 113 4.39 -16.19 -0.80
CA GLY A 113 5.78 -16.58 -0.91
C GLY A 113 5.93 -17.93 -1.61
N ILE A 114 7.17 -18.37 -1.71
CA ILE A 114 7.54 -19.69 -2.23
C ILE A 114 8.54 -20.27 -1.25
N PRO A 115 8.19 -21.33 -0.51
CA PRO A 115 9.07 -21.92 0.47
C PRO A 115 10.19 -22.73 -0.21
N ILE A 116 11.24 -23.05 0.53
CA ILE A 116 12.48 -23.63 -0.01
C ILE A 116 12.24 -24.99 -0.68
N GLU A 117 11.30 -25.79 -0.17
CA GLU A 117 10.91 -27.09 -0.72
C GLU A 117 10.26 -26.99 -2.11
N ASN A 118 9.69 -25.83 -2.44
CA ASN A 118 9.04 -25.56 -3.72
C ASN A 118 9.90 -24.70 -4.64
N MET A 119 11.08 -24.27 -4.20
CA MET A 119 11.99 -23.46 -5.01
C MET A 119 12.65 -24.29 -6.12
N LYS A 120 12.80 -23.67 -7.29
CA LYS A 120 13.51 -24.26 -8.43
C LYS A 120 14.94 -23.73 -8.51
N LEU A 121 15.81 -24.50 -9.14
CA LEU A 121 17.22 -24.12 -9.43
C LEU A 121 18.06 -23.83 -8.17
N ASN A 122 17.82 -24.53 -7.06
CA ASN A 122 18.57 -24.37 -5.80
C ASN A 122 18.62 -22.93 -5.27
N ARG A 123 17.56 -22.14 -5.51
CA ARG A 123 17.44 -20.76 -5.00
C ARG A 123 16.85 -20.72 -3.58
N GLY A 124 17.12 -19.62 -2.87
CA GLY A 124 16.54 -19.35 -1.55
C GLY A 124 15.03 -19.07 -1.61
N PRO A 125 14.33 -19.08 -0.46
CA PRO A 125 12.88 -18.88 -0.41
C PRO A 125 12.49 -17.45 -0.81
N CYS A 126 11.29 -17.30 -1.38
CA CYS A 126 10.65 -16.01 -1.62
C CYS A 126 9.70 -15.77 -0.44
N PRO A 127 9.93 -14.74 0.41
CA PRO A 127 9.10 -14.52 1.59
C PRO A 127 7.67 -14.08 1.21
N PRO A 128 6.65 -14.40 2.02
CA PRO A 128 5.29 -13.90 1.81
C PRO A 128 5.19 -12.41 2.09
N HIS A 129 4.51 -11.66 1.22
CA HIS A 129 4.32 -10.22 1.38
C HIS A 129 2.87 -9.78 1.65
N LYS A 130 1.90 -10.70 1.67
CA LYS A 130 0.48 -10.36 1.88
C LYS A 130 0.23 -9.49 3.11
N ASN A 131 0.89 -9.79 4.23
CA ASN A 131 0.68 -9.06 5.49
C ASN A 131 1.34 -7.66 5.49
N SER A 132 2.40 -7.46 4.73
CA SER A 132 3.12 -6.17 4.67
C SER A 132 2.56 -5.22 3.60
N LEU A 133 2.08 -5.78 2.49
CA LEU A 133 1.65 -5.02 1.32
C LEU A 133 0.11 -4.94 1.17
N GLY A 134 -0.60 -6.03 1.49
CA GLY A 134 -2.01 -6.19 1.13
C GLY A 134 -2.20 -6.42 -0.39
N SER A 135 -3.40 -6.88 -0.78
CA SER A 135 -3.68 -7.30 -2.15
C SER A 135 -3.52 -6.17 -3.19
N GLU A 136 -3.94 -4.95 -2.83
CA GLU A 136 -3.91 -3.82 -3.76
C GLU A 136 -2.49 -3.50 -4.23
N LYS A 137 -1.55 -3.35 -3.28
CA LYS A 137 -0.15 -3.07 -3.61
C LYS A 137 0.50 -4.21 -4.37
N ILE A 138 0.14 -5.46 -4.06
CA ILE A 138 0.66 -6.61 -4.81
C ILE A 138 0.17 -6.58 -6.26
N HIS A 139 -1.11 -6.33 -6.52
CA HIS A 139 -1.57 -6.17 -7.90
C HIS A 139 -0.87 -5.01 -8.62
N LYS A 140 -0.61 -3.88 -7.94
CA LYS A 140 0.16 -2.77 -8.52
C LYS A 140 1.57 -3.20 -8.89
N ILE A 141 2.27 -3.95 -8.04
CA ILE A 141 3.57 -4.55 -8.35
C ILE A 141 3.47 -5.46 -9.58
N VAL A 142 2.49 -6.36 -9.63
CA VAL A 142 2.28 -7.26 -10.77
C VAL A 142 2.02 -6.47 -12.05
N ALA A 143 1.23 -5.40 -11.99
CA ALA A 143 0.97 -4.52 -13.13
C ALA A 143 2.25 -3.84 -13.64
N TRP A 144 3.14 -3.44 -12.73
CA TRP A 144 4.44 -2.91 -13.11
C TRP A 144 5.34 -3.97 -13.76
N ILE A 145 5.42 -5.18 -13.20
CA ILE A 145 6.18 -6.29 -13.81
C ILE A 145 5.64 -6.58 -15.22
N ALA A 146 4.32 -6.61 -15.38
CA ALA A 146 3.66 -6.77 -16.69
C ALA A 146 4.07 -5.70 -17.71
N SER A 147 4.28 -4.46 -17.25
CA SER A 147 4.64 -3.34 -18.12
C SER A 147 6.08 -3.43 -18.65
N ILE A 148 6.95 -4.18 -17.97
CA ILE A 148 8.36 -4.37 -18.35
C ILE A 148 8.66 -5.77 -18.89
N ASN A 149 7.72 -6.72 -18.76
CA ASN A 149 7.84 -8.07 -19.28
C ASN A 149 6.58 -8.47 -20.09
N PRO A 150 6.66 -8.53 -21.42
CA PRO A 150 5.53 -8.90 -22.26
C PRO A 150 5.11 -10.38 -22.13
N ASP A 151 5.97 -11.25 -21.59
CA ASP A 151 5.70 -12.68 -21.43
C ASP A 151 4.92 -13.00 -20.14
N LEU A 152 4.74 -12.02 -19.25
CA LEU A 152 3.78 -12.11 -18.16
C LEU A 152 2.36 -11.93 -18.72
N THR A 153 1.59 -13.01 -18.77
CA THR A 153 0.24 -13.01 -19.35
C THR A 153 -0.81 -12.57 -18.33
N SER A 154 -1.95 -12.07 -18.82
CA SER A 154 -3.07 -11.71 -17.93
C SER A 154 -3.86 -12.92 -17.43
N GLN A 155 -3.84 -14.02 -18.18
CA GLN A 155 -4.46 -15.32 -17.91
C GLN A 155 -3.61 -16.43 -18.53
#